data_AF-A0A327Q930-F1
#
_entry.id   AF-A0A327Q930-F1
#
_cell.length_a   1.000
_cell.length_b   1.000
_cell.length_c   1.000
_cell.angle_alpha   90.00
_cell.angle_beta   90.00
_cell.angle_gamma   90.00
#
_symmetry.space_group_name_H-M   'P 1'
#
loop_
_entity.id
_entity.type
_entity.pdbx_description
1 polymer ?
#
loop_
_entity_poly.entity_id
_entity_poly.type
_entity_poly.pdbx_seq_one_letter_code
_entity_poly.pdbx_strand_id
1 'polypeptide(L)'
;MDNRGVIKFSDRILSKLGIQEQNIVKALGSEKLGDLDLSNNTVLENTHSKLIDAMTMAYSIAGQKADASQLAIQCGELIERILEEVPRLTVDEVKIALRNGVYDSYGDYFGLNLKTFMFFIRSYIRSEMRSKAIADYKHHLNLILPKEEISLDEKNEESNEQMISFLREKYRAGTLDFDFIPTYIVDYLIRANKITAPLDLEKAKTYYYTSYREPFSIIKINISGKELEGKIVAIAKQYLLLEYIKKLDH
;
A
#
# COMPACT_ATOMS: atom_id res chain seq x y z
N MET A 1 18.36 15.05 -12.31
CA MET A 1 17.35 15.40 -11.29
C MET A 1 16.14 14.55 -11.58
N ASP A 2 15.97 13.51 -10.75
CA ASP A 2 15.08 12.39 -11.00
C ASP A 2 13.72 12.68 -10.37
N ASN A 3 12.68 12.79 -11.20
CA ASN A 3 11.32 13.20 -10.84
C ASN A 3 10.52 12.06 -10.17
N ARG A 4 11.14 11.35 -9.21
CA ARG A 4 10.53 10.21 -8.50
C ARG A 4 9.79 10.71 -7.27
N GLY A 5 8.55 11.18 -7.42
CA GLY A 5 7.72 11.51 -6.26
C GLY A 5 6.33 12.03 -6.54
N VAL A 6 6.09 12.65 -7.69
CA VAL A 6 4.79 13.25 -8.01
C VAL A 6 3.99 12.30 -8.89
N ILE A 7 3.01 11.61 -8.30
CA ILE A 7 1.98 10.91 -9.08
C ILE A 7 1.15 12.00 -9.78
N LYS A 8 1.44 12.28 -11.06
CA LYS A 8 0.58 13.13 -11.88
C LYS A 8 -0.72 12.38 -12.15
N PHE A 9 -1.77 12.71 -11.39
CA PHE A 9 -3.09 12.13 -11.57
C PHE A 9 -3.69 12.56 -12.91
N SER A 10 -4.33 11.64 -13.62
CA SER A 10 -5.07 11.99 -14.85
C SER A 10 -6.34 12.76 -14.48
N ASP A 11 -6.49 13.99 -14.98
CA ASP A 11 -7.71 14.80 -14.82
C ASP A 11 -8.97 14.06 -15.32
N ARG A 12 -8.80 13.14 -16.28
CA ARG A 12 -9.85 12.26 -16.81
C ARG A 12 -10.34 11.23 -15.78
N ILE A 13 -9.50 10.81 -14.85
CA ILE A 13 -9.89 9.91 -13.74
C ILE A 13 -10.56 10.73 -12.62
N LEU A 14 -9.97 11.88 -12.28
CA LEU A 14 -10.48 12.75 -11.21
C LEU A 14 -11.94 13.17 -11.48
N SER A 15 -12.29 13.50 -12.73
CA SER A 15 -13.66 13.86 -13.11
C SER A 15 -14.72 12.76 -12.88
N LYS A 16 -14.31 11.49 -12.67
CA LYS A 16 -15.22 10.37 -12.36
C LYS A 16 -15.44 10.15 -10.86
N LEU A 17 -14.63 10.79 -10.02
CA LEU A 17 -14.70 10.68 -8.56
C LEU A 17 -15.63 11.77 -7.99
N GLY A 18 -16.22 11.51 -6.82
CA GLY A 18 -16.90 12.55 -6.05
C GLY A 18 -15.92 13.63 -5.59
N ILE A 19 -16.44 14.84 -5.29
CA ILE A 19 -15.61 16.02 -4.95
C ILE A 19 -14.68 15.72 -3.77
N GLN A 20 -15.17 14.98 -2.77
CA GLN A 20 -14.40 14.62 -1.59
C GLN A 20 -13.28 13.62 -1.92
N GLU A 21 -13.57 12.60 -2.72
CA GLU A 21 -12.58 11.65 -3.21
C GLU A 21 -11.52 12.33 -4.10
N GLN A 22 -11.92 13.27 -4.96
CA GLN A 22 -10.98 14.06 -5.77
C GLN A 22 -9.98 14.84 -4.91
N ASN A 23 -10.45 15.47 -3.84
CA ASN A 23 -9.59 16.24 -2.94
C ASN A 23 -8.57 15.34 -2.24
N ILE A 24 -8.99 14.16 -1.80
CA ILE A 24 -8.11 13.17 -1.16
C ILE A 24 -7.08 12.64 -2.15
N VAL A 25 -7.50 12.29 -3.36
CA VAL A 25 -6.60 11.77 -4.40
C VAL A 25 -5.57 12.83 -4.76
N LYS A 26 -5.98 14.08 -5.02
CA LYS A 26 -5.05 15.19 -5.26
C LYS A 26 -4.03 15.33 -4.13
N ALA A 27 -4.51 15.35 -2.87
CA ALA A 27 -3.64 15.44 -1.70
C ALA A 27 -2.65 14.28 -1.61
N LEU A 28 -3.02 13.06 -2.02
CA LEU A 28 -2.17 11.88 -1.98
C LEU A 28 -0.97 11.93 -2.95
N GLY A 29 -1.04 12.69 -4.05
CA GLY A 29 0.05 12.78 -5.03
C GLY A 29 0.88 14.04 -4.92
N SER A 30 0.55 14.92 -3.97
CA SER A 30 1.49 15.90 -3.45
C SER A 30 2.69 15.19 -2.81
N GLU A 31 3.77 15.94 -2.65
CA GLU A 31 5.01 15.45 -2.04
C GLU A 31 4.79 15.00 -0.59
N LYS A 32 5.44 13.91 -0.21
CA LYS A 32 5.31 13.29 1.11
C LYS A 32 6.20 14.02 2.10
N LEU A 33 5.72 14.22 3.33
CA LEU A 33 6.47 14.93 4.37
C LEU A 33 7.83 14.27 4.66
N GLY A 34 7.90 12.93 4.65
CA GLY A 34 9.15 12.20 4.85
C GLY A 34 10.14 12.25 3.68
N ASP A 35 9.70 12.68 2.49
CA ASP A 35 10.56 12.81 1.30
C ASP A 35 11.10 14.24 1.15
N LEU A 36 10.61 15.20 1.95
CA LEU A 36 11.06 16.59 1.92
C LEU A 36 12.45 16.75 2.53
N ASP A 37 13.31 17.53 1.87
CA ASP A 37 14.58 17.96 2.45
C ASP A 37 14.34 19.08 3.48
N LEU A 38 13.95 18.68 4.70
CA LEU A 38 13.72 19.60 5.80
C LEU A 38 15.02 20.22 6.38
N SER A 39 16.19 19.78 5.91
CA SER A 39 17.46 20.48 6.21
C SER A 39 17.60 21.77 5.38
N ASN A 40 16.83 21.90 4.32
CA ASN A 40 16.71 23.13 3.55
C ASN A 40 15.73 24.09 4.23
N ASN A 41 16.24 25.23 4.71
CA ASN A 41 15.45 26.25 5.41
C ASN A 41 14.23 26.72 4.62
N THR A 42 14.32 26.89 3.29
CA THR A 42 13.18 27.34 2.48
C THR A 42 12.08 26.27 2.40
N VAL A 43 12.45 24.99 2.32
CA VAL A 43 11.47 23.87 2.32
C VAL A 43 10.81 23.74 3.69
N LEU A 44 11.60 23.86 4.75
CA LEU A 44 11.13 23.83 6.12
C LEU A 44 10.14 24.98 6.41
N GLU A 45 10.50 26.22 6.07
CA GLU A 45 9.64 27.41 6.26
C GLU A 45 8.33 27.28 5.49
N ASN A 46 8.37 26.82 4.23
CA ASN A 46 7.17 26.60 3.43
C ASN A 46 6.27 25.50 4.02
N THR A 47 6.86 24.43 4.54
CA THR A 47 6.12 23.33 5.18
C THR A 47 5.47 23.80 6.48
N HIS A 48 6.23 24.52 7.32
CA HIS A 48 5.72 25.16 8.52
C HIS A 48 4.56 26.11 8.23
N SER A 49 4.71 27.01 7.26
CA SER A 49 3.67 27.97 6.89
C SER A 49 2.37 27.26 6.51
N LYS A 50 2.44 26.24 5.65
CA LYS A 50 1.24 25.50 5.21
C LYS A 50 0.56 24.75 6.36
N LEU A 51 1.33 24.19 7.29
CA LEU A 51 0.78 23.47 8.45
C LEU A 51 0.21 24.44 9.48
N ILE A 52 0.86 25.56 9.74
CA ILE A 52 0.33 26.64 10.58
C ILE A 52 -0.99 27.16 10.00
N ASP A 53 -1.09 27.33 8.68
CA ASP A 53 -2.35 27.73 8.03
C ASP A 53 -3.45 26.68 8.25
N ALA A 54 -3.12 25.39 8.14
CA ALA A 54 -4.06 24.30 8.38
C ALA A 54 -4.51 24.24 9.84
N MET A 55 -3.61 24.44 10.80
CA MET A 55 -3.93 24.48 12.22
C MET A 55 -4.77 25.73 12.55
N THR A 56 -4.40 26.90 12.02
CA THR A 56 -5.15 28.15 12.19
C THR A 56 -6.57 28.04 11.65
N MET A 57 -6.74 27.36 10.51
CA MET A 57 -8.06 27.02 9.97
C MET A 57 -8.86 26.14 10.94
N ALA A 58 -8.24 25.12 11.55
CA ALA A 58 -8.90 24.29 12.55
C ALA A 58 -9.36 25.11 13.77
N TYR A 59 -8.50 26.00 14.30
CA TYR A 59 -8.86 26.92 15.38
C TYR A 59 -10.05 27.82 15.01
N SER A 60 -10.03 28.37 13.80
CA SER A 60 -11.10 29.24 13.30
C SER A 60 -12.44 28.51 13.21
N ILE A 61 -12.47 27.28 12.68
CA ILE A 61 -13.70 26.47 12.58
C ILE A 61 -14.23 26.10 13.96
N ALA A 62 -13.34 25.75 14.90
CA ALA A 62 -13.70 25.42 16.27
C ALA A 62 -14.13 26.64 17.12
N GLY A 63 -14.16 27.85 16.54
CA GLY A 63 -14.50 29.09 17.26
C GLY A 63 -13.46 29.48 18.31
N GLN A 64 -12.22 29.00 18.20
CA GLN A 64 -11.15 29.24 19.15
C GLN A 64 -10.15 30.25 18.59
N LYS A 65 -9.65 31.16 19.43
CA LYS A 65 -8.59 32.09 19.03
C LYS A 65 -7.24 31.37 19.04
N ALA A 66 -6.59 31.35 17.89
CA ALA A 66 -5.24 30.83 17.73
C ALA A 66 -4.20 31.81 18.30
N ASP A 67 -3.30 31.30 19.14
CA ASP A 67 -2.07 32.02 19.53
C ASP A 67 -0.95 31.63 18.55
N ALA A 68 -0.41 32.62 17.84
CA ALA A 68 0.59 32.40 16.80
C ALA A 68 1.89 31.79 17.35
N SER A 69 2.31 32.18 18.56
CA SER A 69 3.53 31.67 19.19
C SER A 69 3.36 30.21 19.60
N GLN A 70 2.21 29.87 20.19
CA GLN A 70 1.90 28.51 20.59
C GLN A 70 1.70 27.59 19.38
N LEU A 71 1.06 28.09 18.31
CA LEU A 71 0.87 27.37 17.06
C LEU A 71 2.20 27.03 16.39
N ALA A 72 3.16 27.95 16.37
CA ALA A 72 4.47 27.70 15.77
C ALA A 72 5.20 26.56 16.50
N ILE A 73 5.16 26.55 17.84
CA ILE A 73 5.74 25.48 18.66
C ILE A 73 5.01 24.15 18.40
N GLN A 74 3.68 24.15 18.44
CA GLN A 74 2.88 22.95 18.17
C GLN A 74 3.09 22.42 16.75
N CYS A 75 3.32 23.29 15.77
CA CYS A 75 3.60 22.90 14.39
C CYS A 75 4.94 22.18 14.26
N GLY A 76 6.00 22.66 14.93
CA GLY A 76 7.29 21.97 14.95
C GLY A 76 7.17 20.56 15.52
N GLU A 77 6.55 20.44 16.69
CA GLU A 77 6.28 19.16 17.33
C GLU A 77 5.38 18.25 16.47
N LEU A 78 4.40 18.82 15.76
CA LEU A 78 3.52 18.06 14.87
C LEU A 78 4.30 17.47 13.69
N ILE A 79 5.22 18.22 13.10
CA ILE A 79 6.07 17.73 12.01
C ILE A 79 6.91 16.56 12.49
N GLU A 80 7.59 16.69 13.63
CA GLU A 80 8.40 15.60 14.20
C GLU A 80 7.56 14.34 14.42
N ARG A 81 6.37 14.47 15.04
CA ARG A 81 5.46 13.33 15.24
C ARG A 81 4.96 12.70 13.95
N ILE A 82 4.71 13.48 12.91
CA ILE A 82 4.30 12.97 11.61
C ILE A 82 5.46 12.18 10.97
N LEU A 83 6.69 12.69 11.03
CA LEU A 83 7.86 12.00 10.47
C LEU A 83 8.15 10.69 11.20
N GLU A 84 7.94 10.65 12.51
CA GLU A 84 8.10 9.43 13.32
C GLU A 84 7.04 8.37 13.04
N GLU A 85 5.76 8.76 13.01
CA GLU A 85 4.66 7.79 12.97
C GLU A 85 4.12 7.51 11.57
N VAL A 86 4.05 8.54 10.72
CA VAL A 86 3.31 8.52 9.45
C VAL A 86 4.01 9.33 8.33
N PRO A 87 5.30 9.05 8.01
CA PRO A 87 6.12 9.88 7.11
C PRO A 87 5.59 9.96 5.68
N ARG A 88 4.76 9.00 5.26
CA ARG A 88 4.13 8.94 3.93
C ARG A 88 2.89 9.84 3.80
N LEU A 89 2.61 10.68 4.78
CA LEU A 89 1.51 11.63 4.73
C LEU A 89 1.97 12.91 4.00
N THR A 90 1.07 13.56 3.26
CA THR A 90 1.35 14.88 2.67
C THR A 90 0.79 16.01 3.54
N VAL A 91 1.29 17.23 3.35
CA VAL A 91 0.73 18.42 4.01
C VAL A 91 -0.75 18.61 3.69
N ASP A 92 -1.16 18.32 2.46
CA ASP A 92 -2.56 18.43 2.04
C ASP A 92 -3.45 17.39 2.73
N GLU A 93 -2.93 16.17 2.95
CA GLU A 93 -3.63 15.14 3.73
C GLU A 93 -3.78 15.57 5.19
N VAL A 94 -2.76 16.20 5.80
CA VAL A 94 -2.87 16.76 7.15
C VAL A 94 -3.98 17.81 7.20
N LYS A 95 -4.02 18.72 6.22
CA LYS A 95 -5.07 19.75 6.15
C LYS A 95 -6.48 19.16 6.06
N ILE A 96 -6.67 18.10 5.29
CA ILE A 96 -7.95 17.37 5.21
C ILE A 96 -8.28 16.73 6.56
N ALA A 97 -7.31 16.07 7.19
CA ALA A 97 -7.49 15.43 8.49
C ALA A 97 -7.93 16.45 9.55
N LEU A 98 -7.23 17.58 9.66
CA LEU A 98 -7.58 18.63 10.62
C LEU A 98 -8.98 19.20 10.36
N ARG A 99 -9.30 19.49 9.10
CA ARG A 99 -10.63 20.03 8.72
C ARG A 99 -11.75 19.07 9.10
N ASN A 100 -11.63 17.79 8.76
CA ASN A 100 -12.67 16.81 9.06
C ASN A 100 -12.79 16.55 10.57
N GLY A 101 -11.66 16.59 11.29
CA GLY A 101 -11.63 16.45 12.74
C GLY A 101 -12.43 17.53 13.46
N VAL A 102 -12.29 18.80 13.06
CA VAL A 102 -13.07 19.92 13.63
C VAL A 102 -14.54 19.96 13.20
N TYR A 103 -14.92 19.14 12.22
CA TYR A 103 -16.32 18.87 11.85
C TYR A 103 -16.82 17.55 12.43
N ASP A 104 -16.22 17.09 13.53
CA ASP A 104 -16.62 15.90 14.29
C ASP A 104 -16.67 14.59 13.50
N SER A 105 -16.00 14.53 12.33
CA SER A 105 -16.01 13.34 11.47
C SER A 105 -15.29 12.13 12.09
N TYR A 106 -14.51 12.35 13.15
CA TYR A 106 -13.73 11.32 13.84
C TYR A 106 -14.17 11.12 15.30
N GLY A 107 -15.22 11.81 15.73
CA GLY A 107 -15.70 11.84 17.11
C GLY A 107 -15.29 13.10 17.87
N ASP A 108 -15.82 13.20 19.08
CA ASP A 108 -15.68 14.38 19.93
C ASP A 108 -14.24 14.63 20.38
N TYR A 109 -13.90 15.90 20.58
CA TYR A 109 -12.60 16.32 21.09
C TYR A 109 -12.72 17.46 22.12
N PHE A 110 -11.76 17.53 23.04
CA PHE A 110 -11.73 18.56 24.08
C PHE A 110 -10.63 19.58 23.78
N GLY A 111 -10.98 20.57 22.96
CA GLY A 111 -10.08 21.65 22.57
C GLY A 111 -9.00 21.25 21.57
N LEU A 112 -8.39 22.25 20.94
CA LEU A 112 -7.35 22.04 19.94
C LEU A 112 -5.97 22.13 20.60
N ASN A 113 -5.19 21.08 20.39
CA ASN A 113 -3.81 20.93 20.83
C ASN A 113 -3.15 19.83 19.99
N LEU A 114 -1.85 19.62 20.19
CA LEU A 114 -1.07 18.62 19.47
C LEU A 114 -1.67 17.20 19.53
N LYS A 115 -2.18 16.78 20.70
CA LYS A 115 -2.79 15.45 20.88
C LYS A 115 -4.06 15.32 20.03
N THR A 116 -4.89 16.35 20.01
CA THR A 116 -6.10 16.41 19.17
C THR A 116 -5.75 16.36 17.68
N PHE A 117 -4.73 17.10 17.24
CA PHE A 117 -4.26 17.07 15.85
C PHE A 117 -3.75 15.68 15.44
N MET A 118 -2.93 15.04 16.28
CA MET A 118 -2.49 13.67 16.02
C MET A 118 -3.64 12.66 16.03
N PHE A 119 -4.64 12.85 16.90
CA PHE A 119 -5.86 12.04 16.87
C PHE A 119 -6.61 12.17 15.54
N PHE A 120 -6.78 13.38 15.02
CA PHE A 120 -7.40 13.60 13.72
C PHE A 120 -6.62 12.97 12.57
N ILE A 121 -5.30 13.10 12.57
CA ILE A 121 -4.42 12.50 11.56
C ILE A 121 -4.52 10.97 11.57
N ARG A 122 -4.41 10.34 12.74
CA ARG A 122 -4.52 8.88 12.88
C ARG A 122 -5.89 8.38 12.45
N SER A 123 -6.95 9.12 12.78
CA SER A 123 -8.33 8.79 12.39
C SER A 123 -8.54 8.92 10.88
N TYR A 124 -8.01 9.98 10.26
CA TYR A 124 -8.02 10.16 8.82
C TYR A 124 -7.32 9.01 8.08
N ILE A 125 -6.15 8.58 8.55
CA ILE A 125 -5.39 7.49 7.92
C ILE A 125 -6.17 6.17 7.94
N ARG A 126 -6.92 5.92 9.03
CA ARG A 126 -7.76 4.74 9.21
C ARG A 126 -9.17 4.90 8.64
N SER A 127 -9.51 6.07 8.11
CA SER A 127 -10.87 6.35 7.65
C SER A 127 -11.22 5.53 6.40
N GLU A 128 -12.46 5.04 6.37
CA GLU A 128 -13.02 4.38 5.19
C GLU A 128 -13.02 5.31 3.99
N MET A 129 -13.29 6.60 4.20
CA MET A 129 -13.27 7.63 3.17
C MET A 129 -11.92 7.69 2.43
N ARG A 130 -10.80 7.72 3.15
CA ARG A 130 -9.46 7.72 2.54
C ARG A 130 -9.19 6.40 1.80
N SER A 131 -9.57 5.28 2.42
CA SER A 131 -9.36 3.94 1.85
C SER A 131 -10.16 3.75 0.56
N LYS A 132 -11.42 4.20 0.55
CA LYS A 132 -12.32 4.20 -0.61
C LYS A 132 -11.79 5.09 -1.72
N ALA A 133 -11.37 6.33 -1.42
CA ALA A 133 -10.82 7.23 -2.44
C ALA A 133 -9.59 6.62 -3.15
N ILE A 134 -8.72 5.93 -2.41
CA ILE A 134 -7.58 5.19 -2.99
C ILE A 134 -8.06 4.03 -3.87
N ALA A 135 -9.05 3.26 -3.41
CA ALA A 135 -9.60 2.13 -4.15
C ALA A 135 -10.29 2.57 -5.45
N ASP A 136 -11.14 3.59 -5.38
CA ASP A 136 -11.87 4.16 -6.53
C ASP A 136 -10.91 4.75 -7.56
N TYR A 137 -9.88 5.46 -7.10
CA TYR A 137 -8.83 5.95 -7.98
C TYR A 137 -8.11 4.81 -8.70
N LYS A 138 -7.67 3.78 -7.97
CA LYS A 138 -7.02 2.59 -8.57
C LYS A 138 -7.95 1.88 -9.54
N HIS A 139 -9.22 1.74 -9.20
CA HIS A 139 -10.23 1.14 -10.05
C HIS A 139 -10.36 1.90 -11.38
N HIS A 140 -10.53 3.22 -11.33
CA HIS A 140 -10.65 4.03 -12.54
C HIS A 140 -9.35 4.17 -13.33
N LEU A 141 -8.20 4.16 -12.66
CA LEU A 141 -6.89 4.07 -13.30
C LEU A 141 -6.78 2.80 -14.14
N ASN A 142 -7.19 1.65 -13.58
CA ASN A 142 -7.22 0.36 -14.27
C ASN A 142 -8.26 0.27 -15.41
N LEU A 143 -9.26 1.17 -15.44
CA LEU A 143 -10.27 1.23 -16.49
C LEU A 143 -9.90 2.19 -17.64
N ILE A 144 -9.13 3.25 -17.35
CA ILE A 144 -8.80 4.32 -18.30
C ILE A 144 -7.46 4.08 -18.97
N LEU A 145 -6.49 3.59 -18.20
CA LEU A 145 -5.37 2.90 -18.82
C LEU A 145 -5.96 1.56 -19.29
N PRO A 146 -6.02 1.24 -20.60
CA PRO A 146 -5.91 -0.18 -20.95
C PRO A 146 -4.73 -0.70 -20.13
N LYS A 147 -4.77 -1.95 -19.66
CA LYS A 147 -3.52 -2.56 -19.19
C LYS A 147 -2.50 -2.26 -20.28
N GLU A 148 -1.56 -1.35 -20.01
CA GLU A 148 -0.39 -1.25 -20.83
C GLU A 148 0.29 -2.58 -20.56
N GLU A 149 -0.01 -3.57 -21.40
CA GLU A 149 0.85 -4.71 -21.66
C GLU A 149 2.10 -4.17 -22.37
N ILE A 150 2.77 -3.18 -21.79
CA ILE A 150 4.05 -2.66 -22.25
C ILE A 150 4.83 -2.23 -21.01
N SER A 151 5.95 -2.93 -20.77
CA SER A 151 7.08 -2.57 -19.88
C SER A 151 7.05 -3.00 -18.40
N LEU A 152 6.29 -4.03 -18.01
CA LEU A 152 6.63 -4.82 -16.82
C LEU A 152 7.46 -6.06 -17.16
N ASP A 153 7.55 -6.45 -18.43
CA ASP A 153 8.13 -7.74 -18.80
C ASP A 153 9.66 -7.74 -18.77
N GLU A 154 10.37 -6.71 -19.24
CA GLU A 154 11.85 -6.76 -19.26
C GLU A 154 12.50 -6.65 -17.87
N LYS A 155 11.97 -5.78 -16.98
CA LYS A 155 12.51 -5.60 -15.61
C LYS A 155 12.04 -6.71 -14.65
N ASN A 156 10.88 -7.31 -14.89
CA ASN A 156 10.46 -8.49 -14.15
C ASN A 156 11.10 -9.76 -14.70
N GLU A 157 11.45 -9.85 -15.98
CA GLU A 157 12.11 -11.02 -16.56
C GLU A 157 13.46 -11.24 -15.89
N GLU A 158 14.33 -10.22 -15.80
CA GLU A 158 15.60 -10.37 -15.08
C GLU A 158 15.40 -10.77 -13.61
N SER A 159 14.43 -10.15 -12.91
CA SER A 159 14.13 -10.48 -11.52
C SER A 159 13.52 -11.88 -11.34
N ASN A 160 12.69 -12.32 -12.29
CA ASN A 160 12.08 -13.65 -12.29
C ASN A 160 13.10 -14.73 -12.64
N GLU A 161 14.02 -14.47 -13.59
CA GLU A 161 15.14 -15.36 -13.90
C GLU A 161 16.12 -15.46 -12.72
N GLN A 162 16.40 -14.35 -12.03
CA GLN A 162 17.17 -14.36 -10.78
C GLN A 162 16.48 -15.21 -9.70
N MET A 163 15.16 -15.07 -9.55
CA MET A 163 14.38 -15.89 -8.61
C MET A 163 14.42 -17.38 -9.01
N ILE A 164 14.27 -17.71 -10.29
CA ILE A 164 14.39 -19.10 -10.77
C ILE A 164 15.79 -19.65 -10.46
N SER A 165 16.85 -18.87 -10.70
CA SER A 165 18.23 -19.25 -10.37
C SER A 165 18.41 -19.49 -8.87
N PHE A 166 17.87 -18.61 -8.03
CA PHE A 166 17.89 -18.75 -6.57
C PHE A 166 17.16 -20.03 -6.11
N LEU A 167 15.98 -20.31 -6.64
CA LEU A 167 15.23 -21.52 -6.31
C LEU A 167 15.99 -22.78 -6.76
N ARG A 168 16.68 -22.72 -7.90
CA ARG A 168 17.56 -23.79 -8.40
C ARG A 168 18.74 -24.05 -7.45
N GLU A 169 19.39 -23.00 -6.99
CA GLU A 169 20.48 -23.10 -6.01
C GLU A 169 20.00 -23.75 -4.71
N LYS A 170 18.84 -23.31 -4.19
CA LYS A 170 18.22 -23.92 -3.00
C LYS A 170 17.85 -25.38 -3.21
N TYR A 171 17.34 -25.74 -4.39
CA TYR A 171 17.02 -27.12 -4.75
C TYR A 171 18.29 -28.00 -4.75
N ARG A 172 19.35 -27.55 -5.43
CA ARG A 172 20.66 -28.23 -5.46
C ARG A 172 21.29 -28.40 -4.08
N ALA A 173 21.13 -27.40 -3.22
CA ALA A 173 21.59 -27.44 -1.84
C ALA A 173 20.72 -28.33 -0.93
N GLY A 174 19.59 -28.86 -1.41
CA GLY A 174 18.65 -29.65 -0.61
C GLY A 174 17.91 -28.83 0.46
N THR A 175 17.90 -27.50 0.34
CA THR A 175 17.33 -26.56 1.33
C THR A 175 16.07 -25.84 0.83
N LEU A 176 15.56 -26.23 -0.35
CA LEU A 176 14.35 -25.66 -0.90
C LEU A 176 13.13 -26.18 -0.13
N ASP A 177 12.49 -25.28 0.59
CA ASP A 177 11.22 -25.54 1.26
C ASP A 177 10.05 -25.30 0.28
N PHE A 178 9.15 -26.28 0.21
CA PHE A 178 8.02 -26.31 -0.70
C PHE A 178 7.03 -25.17 -0.45
N ASP A 179 6.79 -24.83 0.82
CA ASP A 179 5.81 -23.81 1.20
C ASP A 179 6.26 -22.39 0.81
N PHE A 180 7.57 -22.19 0.63
CA PHE A 180 8.17 -20.90 0.25
C PHE A 180 8.36 -20.74 -1.26
N ILE A 181 7.86 -21.67 -2.07
CA ILE A 181 7.92 -21.56 -3.53
C ILE A 181 6.94 -20.46 -4.01
N PRO A 182 7.43 -19.38 -4.64
CA PRO A 182 6.58 -18.28 -5.09
C PRO A 182 5.72 -18.67 -6.30
N THR A 183 4.40 -18.67 -6.13
CA THR A 183 3.45 -19.08 -7.17
C THR A 183 3.37 -18.13 -8.37
N TYR A 184 3.74 -16.86 -8.20
CA TYR A 184 3.74 -15.87 -9.29
C TYR A 184 4.77 -16.18 -10.38
N ILE A 185 5.82 -16.95 -10.07
CA ILE A 185 6.82 -17.40 -11.05
C ILE A 185 6.20 -18.36 -12.06
N VAL A 186 5.24 -19.18 -11.65
CA VAL A 186 4.51 -20.08 -12.56
C VAL A 186 3.69 -19.29 -13.57
N ASP A 187 3.02 -18.23 -13.11
CA ASP A 187 2.24 -17.35 -13.98
C ASP A 187 3.14 -16.61 -14.99
N TYR A 188 4.38 -16.30 -14.61
CA TYR A 188 5.41 -15.81 -15.53
C TYR A 188 5.83 -16.89 -16.55
N LEU A 189 6.17 -18.09 -16.09
CA LEU A 189 6.65 -19.17 -16.97
C LEU A 189 5.60 -19.65 -17.97
N ILE A 190 4.32 -19.65 -17.59
CA ILE A 190 3.21 -19.95 -18.52
C ILE A 190 3.08 -18.84 -19.56
N ARG A 191 3.12 -17.56 -19.16
CA ARG A 191 3.08 -16.42 -20.10
C ARG A 191 4.26 -16.41 -21.07
N ALA A 192 5.45 -16.76 -20.57
CA ALA A 192 6.67 -16.88 -21.37
C ALA A 192 6.71 -18.17 -22.22
N ASN A 193 5.65 -18.99 -22.22
CA ASN A 193 5.59 -20.30 -22.89
C ASN A 193 6.72 -21.28 -22.50
N LYS A 194 7.33 -21.11 -21.32
CA LYS A 194 8.39 -21.99 -20.79
C LYS A 194 7.81 -23.23 -20.09
N ILE A 195 6.56 -23.15 -19.62
CA ILE A 195 5.79 -24.28 -19.08
C ILE A 195 4.43 -24.35 -19.78
N THR A 196 4.09 -25.54 -20.27
CA THR A 196 2.78 -25.83 -20.88
C THR A 196 2.02 -26.96 -20.18
N ALA A 197 2.61 -27.56 -19.13
CA ALA A 197 1.99 -28.67 -18.41
C ALA A 197 0.79 -28.21 -17.57
N PRO A 198 -0.30 -28.99 -17.53
CA PRO A 198 -1.48 -28.65 -16.74
C PRO A 198 -1.19 -28.72 -15.24
N LEU A 199 -1.93 -27.93 -14.46
CA LEU A 199 -1.89 -27.98 -13.00
C LEU A 199 -2.49 -29.30 -12.48
N ASP A 200 -1.75 -30.02 -11.65
CA ASP A 200 -2.23 -31.24 -11.00
C ASP A 200 -2.96 -30.91 -9.69
N LEU A 201 -4.26 -30.65 -9.83
CA LEU A 201 -5.13 -30.26 -8.72
C LEU A 201 -5.39 -31.42 -7.76
N GLU A 202 -5.36 -32.67 -8.22
CA GLU A 202 -5.60 -33.84 -7.38
C GLU A 202 -4.43 -34.07 -6.43
N LYS A 203 -3.20 -34.00 -6.94
CA LYS A 203 -1.98 -34.04 -6.12
C LYS A 203 -1.94 -32.89 -5.10
N ALA A 204 -2.35 -31.69 -5.51
CA ALA A 204 -2.41 -30.53 -4.63
C ALA A 204 -3.45 -30.68 -3.51
N LYS A 205 -4.63 -31.25 -3.81
CA LYS A 205 -5.64 -31.60 -2.80
C LYS A 205 -5.10 -32.61 -1.80
N THR A 206 -4.46 -33.68 -2.28
CA THR A 206 -3.86 -34.69 -1.40
C THR A 206 -2.88 -34.04 -0.43
N TYR A 207 -1.94 -33.23 -0.93
CA TYR A 207 -0.99 -32.50 -0.08
C TYR A 207 -1.67 -31.58 0.94
N TYR A 208 -2.65 -30.80 0.51
CA TYR A 208 -3.41 -29.92 1.40
C TYR A 208 -4.07 -30.70 2.54
N TYR A 209 -4.67 -31.85 2.25
CA TYR A 209 -5.36 -32.66 3.27
C TYR A 209 -4.41 -33.48 4.14
N THR A 210 -3.22 -33.84 3.67
CA THR A 210 -2.24 -34.63 4.45
C THR A 210 -1.27 -33.79 5.26
N SER A 211 -0.87 -32.61 4.78
CA SER A 211 0.17 -31.78 5.38
C SER A 211 -0.37 -30.64 6.26
N TYR A 212 -1.61 -30.18 6.02
CA TYR A 212 -2.21 -29.06 6.78
C TYR A 212 -3.25 -29.50 7.83
N ARG A 213 -3.55 -30.81 7.98
CA ARG A 213 -4.76 -31.27 8.70
C ARG A 213 -4.56 -32.12 9.98
N GLU A 214 -3.41 -32.11 10.65
CA GLU A 214 -3.22 -32.70 12.00
C GLU A 214 -2.20 -31.87 12.84
N PRO A 215 -2.28 -31.76 14.19
CA PRO A 215 -3.36 -31.29 15.04
C PRO A 215 -3.00 -29.99 15.82
N PHE A 216 -2.03 -29.18 15.39
CA PHE A 216 -1.56 -28.00 16.15
C PHE A 216 -2.17 -26.64 15.77
N SER A 217 -3.03 -26.56 14.77
CA SER A 217 -3.75 -25.32 14.49
C SER A 217 -5.02 -25.23 15.33
N ILE A 218 -4.96 -24.43 16.40
CA ILE A 218 -6.05 -24.06 17.35
C ILE A 218 -7.30 -23.46 16.66
N ILE A 219 -7.31 -23.34 15.33
CA ILE A 219 -8.41 -22.73 14.59
C ILE A 219 -8.87 -23.73 13.52
N LYS A 220 -9.96 -24.44 13.80
CA LYS A 220 -10.83 -24.97 12.74
C LYS A 220 -11.46 -23.76 12.04
N ILE A 221 -10.70 -23.12 11.14
CA ILE A 221 -11.25 -22.08 10.28
C ILE A 221 -12.21 -22.79 9.33
N ASN A 222 -13.48 -22.41 9.40
CA ASN A 222 -14.47 -22.75 8.39
C ASN A 222 -14.10 -21.98 7.12
N ILE A 223 -13.15 -22.49 6.35
CA ILE A 223 -12.68 -21.88 5.11
C ILE A 223 -13.79 -22.05 4.07
N SER A 224 -14.23 -20.94 3.46
CA SER A 224 -15.24 -20.96 2.41
C SER A 224 -14.73 -21.70 1.15
N GLY A 225 -15.64 -22.23 0.32
CA GLY A 225 -15.27 -23.00 -0.88
C GLY A 225 -14.30 -22.28 -1.83
N LYS A 226 -14.48 -20.97 -2.03
CA LYS A 226 -13.61 -20.15 -2.91
C LYS A 226 -12.19 -19.97 -2.37
N GLU A 227 -12.04 -19.84 -1.06
CA GLU A 227 -10.73 -19.65 -0.43
C GLU A 227 -9.94 -20.96 -0.39
N LEU A 228 -10.63 -22.09 -0.22
CA LEU A 228 -10.05 -23.43 -0.34
C LEU A 228 -9.55 -23.72 -1.76
N GLU A 229 -10.35 -23.40 -2.78
CA GLU A 229 -9.95 -23.52 -4.19
C GLU A 229 -8.70 -22.70 -4.49
N GLY A 230 -8.61 -21.47 -4.00
CA GLY A 230 -7.43 -20.62 -4.16
C GLY A 230 -6.15 -21.25 -3.58
N LYS A 231 -6.24 -21.88 -2.39
CA LYS A 231 -5.11 -22.57 -1.76
C LYS A 231 -4.67 -23.81 -2.54
N ILE A 232 -5.62 -24.61 -3.02
CA ILE A 232 -5.33 -25.80 -3.83
C ILE A 232 -4.62 -25.40 -5.13
N VAL A 233 -5.07 -24.33 -5.79
CA VAL A 233 -4.43 -23.80 -7.01
C VAL A 233 -3.01 -23.32 -6.73
N ALA A 234 -2.79 -22.65 -5.59
CA ALA A 234 -1.45 -22.21 -5.18
C ALA A 234 -0.49 -23.40 -4.99
N ILE A 235 -0.92 -24.45 -4.29
CA ILE A 235 -0.13 -25.67 -4.09
C ILE A 235 0.16 -26.37 -5.42
N ALA A 236 -0.83 -26.45 -6.32
CA ALA A 236 -0.63 -27.02 -7.65
C ALA A 236 0.42 -26.26 -8.46
N LYS A 237 0.44 -24.92 -8.35
CA LYS A 237 1.49 -24.08 -8.94
C LYS A 237 2.87 -24.37 -8.35
N GLN A 238 2.98 -24.51 -7.02
CA GLN A 238 4.25 -24.85 -6.37
C GLN A 238 4.83 -26.18 -6.89
N TYR A 239 3.98 -27.20 -7.03
CA TYR A 239 4.38 -28.47 -7.65
C TYR A 239 4.86 -28.30 -9.09
N LEU A 240 4.14 -27.53 -9.89
CA LEU A 240 4.49 -27.29 -11.28
C LEU A 240 5.86 -26.59 -11.41
N LEU A 241 6.14 -25.61 -10.55
CA LEU A 241 7.44 -24.93 -10.52
C LEU A 241 8.56 -25.86 -10.06
N LEU A 242 8.32 -26.69 -9.04
CA LEU A 242 9.29 -27.66 -8.57
C LEU A 242 9.66 -28.66 -9.68
N GLU A 243 8.69 -29.18 -10.41
CA GLU A 243 8.93 -30.07 -11.55
C GLU A 243 9.71 -29.38 -12.68
N TYR A 244 9.43 -28.10 -12.93
CA TYR A 244 10.21 -27.30 -13.89
C TYR A 244 11.67 -27.12 -13.44
N ILE A 245 11.91 -26.80 -12.18
CA ILE A 245 13.25 -26.67 -11.60
C ILE A 245 14.02 -27.99 -11.71
N LYS A 246 13.39 -29.13 -11.39
CA LYS A 246 13.98 -30.45 -11.57
C LYS A 246 14.43 -30.71 -13.00
N LYS A 247 13.59 -30.34 -13.99
CA LYS A 247 13.92 -30.49 -15.42
C LYS A 247 15.09 -29.61 -15.86
N LEU A 248 15.30 -28.45 -15.26
CA LEU A 248 16.44 -27.57 -15.57
C LEU A 248 17.78 -28.07 -15.02
N ASP A 249 17.75 -29.03 -14.09
CA ASP A 249 18.93 -29.62 -13.44
C ASP A 249 19.28 -31.04 -13.92
N HIS A 250 18.47 -31.61 -14.82
CA HIS A 250 18.75 -32.83 -15.57
C HIS A 250 19.31 -32.51 -16.96
#